data_AF-A0A1Q4W7P9-F1
#
_entry.id   AF-A0A1Q4W7P9-F1
#
_cell.length_a   1.000
_cell.length_b   1.000
_cell.length_c   1.000
_cell.angle_alpha   90.00
_cell.angle_beta   90.00
_cell.angle_gamma   90.00
#
_symmetry.space_group_name_H-M   'P 1'
#
loop_
_entity.id
_entity.type
_entity.pdbx_description
1 polymer ?
#
loop_
_entity_poly.entity_id
_entity_poly.type
_entity_poly.pdbx_seq_one_letter_code
_entity_poly.pdbx_strand_id
1 'polypeptide(L)'
;MVSDQPPPELPTEDGPSITAHVTAAGATADYLRQLAAATGQSPEAVTIQGVAGQLVVPDTALGEEPGVPDWPVLSEGPPDLKARRT
;
A
#
# COMPACT_ATOMS: atom_id res chain seq x y z
N MET A 1 42.93 -24.99 -7.22
CA MET A 1 41.89 -25.03 -6.17
C MET A 1 40.65 -24.40 -6.78
N VAL A 2 39.66 -25.22 -7.15
CA VAL A 2 38.34 -24.73 -7.59
C VAL A 2 37.57 -24.36 -6.34
N SER A 3 37.06 -23.13 -6.25
CA SER A 3 36.15 -22.73 -5.17
C SER A 3 34.84 -23.49 -5.31
N ASP A 4 34.59 -24.37 -4.35
CA ASP A 4 33.33 -25.11 -4.16
C ASP A 4 32.25 -24.23 -3.48
N GLN A 5 32.27 -22.91 -3.68
CA GLN A 5 31.30 -22.05 -3.00
C GLN A 5 29.95 -22.19 -3.71
N PRO A 6 28.90 -22.71 -3.03
CA PRO A 6 27.57 -22.75 -3.62
C PRO A 6 27.13 -21.32 -3.99
N PRO A 7 26.38 -21.15 -5.08
CA PRO A 7 25.84 -19.85 -5.43
C PRO A 7 25.04 -19.29 -4.23
N PRO A 8 25.12 -17.98 -3.94
CA PRO A 8 24.34 -17.40 -2.86
C PRO A 8 22.86 -17.69 -3.12
N GLU A 9 22.16 -18.23 -2.11
CA GLU A 9 20.71 -18.38 -2.17
C GLU A 9 20.09 -17.00 -2.44
N LEU A 10 19.45 -16.87 -3.60
CA LEU A 10 18.60 -15.73 -3.88
C LEU A 10 17.41 -15.81 -2.91
N PRO A 11 16.95 -14.69 -2.33
CA PRO A 11 15.75 -14.71 -1.50
C PRO A 11 14.61 -15.32 -2.32
N THR A 12 13.98 -16.36 -1.78
CA THR A 12 12.85 -17.03 -2.40
C THR A 12 11.72 -16.00 -2.56
N GLU A 13 11.41 -15.63 -3.81
CA GLU A 13 10.34 -14.66 -4.12
C GLU A 13 8.92 -15.27 -3.96
N ASP A 14 8.79 -16.53 -3.55
CA ASP A 14 7.50 -17.26 -3.38
C ASP A 14 6.70 -16.88 -2.12
N GLY A 15 6.78 -15.62 -1.67
CA GLY A 15 5.78 -15.08 -0.76
C GLY A 15 4.44 -14.87 -1.49
N PRO A 16 3.28 -14.95 -0.81
CA PRO A 16 2.01 -14.61 -1.44
C PRO A 16 2.05 -13.16 -1.95
N SER A 17 2.00 -12.98 -3.27
CA SER A 17 2.03 -11.69 -3.95
C SER A 17 0.73 -11.42 -4.67
N ILE A 18 0.32 -10.16 -4.70
CA ILE A 18 -0.90 -9.71 -5.38
C ILE A 18 -0.54 -8.46 -6.19
N THR A 19 -0.89 -8.46 -7.47
CA THR A 19 -0.79 -7.29 -8.34
C THR A 19 -2.18 -6.67 -8.49
N ALA A 20 -2.30 -5.37 -8.22
CA ALA A 20 -3.54 -4.62 -8.38
C ALA A 20 -3.31 -3.38 -9.26
N HIS A 21 -4.28 -3.08 -10.12
CA HIS A 21 -4.33 -1.82 -10.87
C HIS A 21 -5.35 -0.89 -10.20
N VAL A 22 -4.90 0.28 -9.77
CA VAL A 22 -5.72 1.24 -9.02
C VAL A 22 -5.77 2.58 -9.76
N THR A 23 -6.97 3.14 -9.88
CA THR A 23 -7.18 4.50 -10.36
C THR A 23 -7.74 5.34 -9.23
N ALA A 24 -6.96 6.28 -8.71
CA ALA A 24 -7.43 7.33 -7.81
C ALA A 24 -7.75 8.60 -8.62
N ALA A 25 -8.84 9.28 -8.29
CA ALA A 25 -9.28 10.49 -8.96
C ALA A 25 -9.77 11.54 -7.96
N GLY A 26 -9.84 12.80 -8.40
CA GLY A 26 -10.29 13.92 -7.59
C GLY A 26 -9.42 14.15 -6.35
N ALA A 27 -10.06 14.55 -5.24
CA ALA A 27 -9.38 14.88 -3.99
C ALA A 27 -8.47 13.75 -3.46
N THR A 28 -8.84 12.48 -3.67
CA THR A 28 -8.00 11.34 -3.28
C THR A 28 -6.67 11.32 -4.04
N ALA A 29 -6.69 11.61 -5.34
CA ALA A 29 -5.46 11.68 -6.14
C ALA A 29 -4.56 12.84 -5.68
N ASP A 30 -5.16 13.99 -5.36
CA ASP A 30 -4.42 15.15 -4.87
C ASP A 30 -3.85 14.92 -3.47
N TYR A 31 -4.58 14.22 -2.59
CA TYR A 31 -4.08 13.80 -1.28
C TYR A 31 -2.88 12.85 -1.41
N LEU A 32 -3.00 11.79 -2.21
CA LEU A 32 -1.91 10.81 -2.39
C LEU A 32 -0.64 11.46 -2.96
N ARG A 33 -0.79 12.44 -3.85
CA ARG A 33 0.34 13.22 -4.38
C ARG A 33 1.02 14.05 -3.31
N GLN A 34 0.24 14.76 -2.49
CA GLN A 34 0.79 15.58 -1.42
C GLN A 34 1.49 14.72 -0.36
N LEU A 35 0.87 13.60 0.01
CA LEU A 35 1.43 12.64 0.94
C LEU A 35 2.73 12.02 0.41
N ALA A 36 2.77 11.61 -0.86
CA ALA A 36 3.96 11.09 -1.50
C ALA A 36 5.11 12.13 -1.50
N ALA A 37 4.80 13.40 -1.80
CA ALA A 37 5.77 14.49 -1.74
C ALA A 37 6.28 14.74 -0.31
N ALA A 38 5.38 14.68 0.68
CA ALA A 38 5.68 14.84 2.09
C ALA A 38 6.61 13.75 2.64
N THR A 39 6.43 12.50 2.22
CA THR A 39 7.22 11.36 2.69
C THR A 39 8.43 11.05 1.81
N GLY A 40 8.59 11.73 0.67
CA GLY A 40 9.64 11.46 -0.31
C GLY A 40 9.48 10.10 -1.00
N GLN A 41 8.25 9.59 -1.06
CA GLN A 41 7.90 8.29 -1.64
C GLN A 41 7.10 8.46 -2.94
N SER A 42 6.84 7.35 -3.64
CA SER A 42 5.94 7.37 -4.79
C SER A 42 4.47 7.25 -4.35
N PRO A 43 3.50 7.75 -5.14
CA PRO A 43 2.07 7.57 -4.88
C PRO A 43 1.66 6.10 -4.72
N GLU A 44 2.29 5.19 -5.46
CA GLU A 44 2.04 3.75 -5.36
C GLU A 44 2.52 3.18 -4.03
N ALA A 45 3.73 3.56 -3.58
CA ALA A 45 4.29 3.10 -2.32
C ALA A 45 3.42 3.53 -1.13
N VAL A 46 2.98 4.79 -1.09
CA VAL A 46 2.10 5.27 -0.01
C VAL A 46 0.70 4.63 -0.08
N THR A 47 0.21 4.29 -1.28
CA THR A 47 -1.05 3.56 -1.45
C THR A 47 -0.97 2.14 -0.90
N ILE A 48 0.10 1.41 -1.24
CA ILE A 48 0.35 0.04 -0.75
C ILE A 48 0.51 0.04 0.77
N GLN A 49 1.30 0.98 1.31
CA GLN A 49 1.49 1.13 2.75
C GLN A 49 0.19 1.49 3.47
N GLY A 50 -0.65 2.34 2.87
CA GLY A 50 -1.97 2.70 3.40
C GLY A 50 -2.88 1.48 3.51
N VAL A 51 -2.97 0.68 2.44
CA VAL A 51 -3.75 -0.58 2.43
C VAL A 51 -3.19 -1.59 3.43
N ALA A 52 -1.87 -1.65 3.60
CA ALA A 52 -1.22 -2.52 4.58
C ALA A 52 -1.34 -2.01 6.03
N GLY A 53 -1.89 -0.82 6.27
CA GLY A 53 -1.92 -0.19 7.60
C GLY A 53 -0.53 0.14 8.15
N GLN A 54 0.45 0.38 7.27
CA GLN A 54 1.85 0.68 7.60
C GLN A 54 2.26 2.12 7.21
N LEU A 55 1.30 2.92 6.75
CA LEU A 55 1.56 4.30 6.36
C LEU A 55 1.72 5.18 7.61
N VAL A 56 2.88 5.82 7.73
CA VAL A 56 3.14 6.83 8.76
C VAL A 56 3.06 8.20 8.11
N VAL A 57 1.99 8.95 8.44
CA VAL A 57 1.80 10.32 7.95
C VAL A 57 2.51 11.28 8.90
N PRO A 58 3.47 12.10 8.44
CA PRO A 58 4.08 13.11 9.29
C PRO A 58 3.08 14.22 9.63
N ASP A 59 2.84 14.46 10.92
CA ASP A 59 1.91 15.47 11.48
C ASP A 59 2.10 16.88 10.88
N THR A 60 3.32 17.22 10.45
CA THR A 60 3.67 18.55 9.96
C THR A 60 3.55 18.73 8.45
N ALA A 61 3.24 17.68 7.70
CA ALA A 61 3.40 17.69 6.25
C ALA A 61 2.12 17.99 5.45
N LEU A 62 0.96 17.86 6.08
CA LEU A 62 -0.35 18.16 5.49
C LEU A 62 -1.11 19.00 6.52
N GLY A 63 -1.01 20.34 6.46
CA GLY A 63 -1.78 21.21 7.35
C GLY A 63 -3.28 20.88 7.29
N GLU A 64 -4.00 21.02 8.42
CA GLU A 64 -5.35 20.47 8.70
C GLU A 64 -5.60 19.11 8.04
N GLU A 65 -5.50 18.04 8.84
CA GLU A 65 -5.75 16.66 8.42
C GLU A 65 -6.96 16.60 7.48
N PRO A 66 -6.79 16.36 6.17
CA PRO A 66 -7.91 16.28 5.27
C PRO A 66 -8.71 15.07 5.74
N GLY A 67 -9.95 15.31 6.19
CA GLY A 67 -10.78 14.32 6.85
C GLY A 67 -10.63 12.98 6.17
N VAL A 68 -9.90 12.06 6.83
CA VAL A 68 -9.55 10.77 6.26
C VAL A 68 -10.87 10.14 5.85
N PRO A 69 -11.10 9.88 4.55
CA PRO A 69 -12.35 9.25 4.13
C PRO A 69 -12.46 7.93 4.88
N ASP A 70 -13.64 7.66 5.44
CA ASP A 70 -13.96 6.47 6.23
C ASP A 70 -13.64 5.19 5.42
N TRP A 71 -12.38 4.75 5.49
CA TRP A 71 -11.80 3.62 4.77
C TRP A 71 -12.47 2.26 5.05
N PRO A 72 -13.14 1.98 6.19
CA PRO A 72 -13.84 0.70 6.35
C PRO A 72 -14.96 0.47 5.32
N VAL A 73 -15.49 1.51 4.66
CA VAL A 73 -16.48 1.33 3.58
C VAL A 73 -15.88 0.66 2.34
N LEU A 74 -14.57 0.79 2.11
CA LEU A 74 -13.85 0.12 1.02
C LEU A 74 -13.38 -1.31 1.37
N SER A 75 -13.42 -1.65 2.67
CA SER A 75 -12.98 -2.96 3.20
C SER A 75 -14.12 -3.97 3.28
N GLU A 76 -15.37 -3.54 3.07
CA GLU A 76 -16.49 -4.43 2.80
C GLU A 76 -16.29 -5.05 1.41
N GLY A 77 -15.42 -6.06 1.31
CA GLY A 77 -15.26 -6.86 0.11
C GLY A 77 -16.62 -7.36 -0.40
N PRO A 78 -16.71 -7.75 -1.69
CA PRO A 78 -17.97 -8.10 -2.33
C PRO A 78 -18.82 -9.04 -1.44
N PRO A 79 -20.15 -8.84 -1.39
CA PRO A 79 -21.04 -9.55 -0.47
C PRO A 79 -20.91 -11.08 -0.58
N ASP A 80 -20.45 -11.57 -1.72
CA ASP A 80 -20.16 -12.98 -2.01
C ASP A 80 -19.07 -13.59 -1.10
N LEU A 81 -18.18 -12.78 -0.51
CA LEU A 81 -17.18 -13.24 0.46
C LEU A 81 -17.77 -13.42 1.87
N LYS A 82 -18.76 -12.60 2.25
CA LYS A 82 -19.50 -12.78 3.51
C LYS A 82 -20.33 -14.07 3.50
N ALA A 83 -20.83 -14.47 2.32
CA ALA A 83 -21.65 -15.67 2.15
C ALA A 83 -20.88 -17.00 2.26
N ARG A 84 -19.54 -17.01 2.07
CA ARG A 84 -18.71 -18.22 2.12
C ARG A 84 -18.21 -18.61 3.52
N ARG A 85 -18.66 -17.89 4.56
CA ARG A 85 -18.25 -18.12 5.96
C ARG A 85 -19.29 -18.88 6.81
N THR A 86 -20.24 -19.56 6.16
CA THR A 86 -21.18 -20.49 6.80
C THR A 86 -20.93 -21.88 6.25
#